data_AF-A0A0D0S6R6-F1
#
_entry.id   AF-A0A0D0S6R6-F1
#
_cell.length_a   1.000
_cell.length_b   1.000
_cell.length_c   1.000
_cell.angle_alpha   90.00
_cell.angle_beta   90.00
_cell.angle_gamma   90.00
#
_symmetry.space_group_name_H-M   'P 1'
#
loop_
_entity.id
_entity.type
_entity.pdbx_description
1 polymer ?
#
loop_
_entity_poly.entity_id
_entity_poly.type
_entity_poly.pdbx_seq_one_letter_code
_entity_poly.pdbx_strand_id
1 'polypeptide(L)'
;MKMTYESMVCEVAVVEDLTYITRVHCEYQRDVIAYAVKQFFAHCKPICKECTKASFKLRVAKGKKARRPKGFVYMVPAILMELPGEWVKISGTIDEVGVLVRRVEILQEHPSFNVEFKKVS
;
A
#
# COMPACT_ATOMS: atom_id res chain seq x y z
N MET A 1 33.25 -3.87 6.18
CA MET A 1 32.80 -5.23 6.55
C MET A 1 31.69 -5.63 5.59
N LYS A 2 31.92 -6.65 4.75
CA LYS A 2 31.08 -7.00 3.58
C LYS A 2 30.25 -8.24 3.95
N MET A 3 28.93 -8.09 3.96
CA MET A 3 27.98 -9.20 3.99
C MET A 3 27.09 -9.08 2.75
N THR A 4 27.44 -9.88 1.74
CA THR A 4 26.74 -9.98 0.46
C THR A 4 25.60 -11.00 0.56
N TYR A 5 24.37 -10.49 0.63
CA TYR A 5 23.15 -11.10 0.09
C TYR A 5 22.44 -10.03 -0.76
N GLU A 6 23.19 -9.48 -1.73
CA GLU A 6 22.78 -8.45 -2.69
C GLU A 6 21.79 -9.08 -3.69
N SER A 7 20.47 -8.88 -3.64
CA SER A 7 19.80 -7.71 -4.22
C SER A 7 18.26 -7.86 -4.12
N MET A 8 17.73 -8.21 -2.94
CA MET A 8 16.28 -8.15 -2.73
C MET A 8 15.85 -6.68 -2.53
N VAL A 9 15.75 -5.93 -3.63
CA VAL A 9 15.25 -4.55 -3.65
C VAL A 9 13.77 -4.55 -4.02
N CYS A 10 12.97 -3.73 -3.34
CA CYS A 10 11.57 -3.49 -3.63
C CYS A 10 11.37 -1.99 -3.76
N GLU A 11 11.07 -1.52 -4.97
CA GLU A 11 10.77 -0.12 -5.20
C GLU A 11 9.34 0.18 -4.78
N VAL A 12 9.10 1.35 -4.19
CA VAL A 12 7.75 1.80 -3.81
C VAL A 12 7.42 3.01 -4.67
N ALA A 13 6.52 2.79 -5.63
CA ALA A 13 6.01 3.82 -6.51
C ALA A 13 4.56 4.13 -6.17
N VAL A 14 4.19 5.40 -6.34
CA VAL A 14 2.81 5.87 -6.30
C VAL A 14 2.52 6.41 -7.70
N VAL A 15 1.45 5.94 -8.32
CA VAL A 15 1.09 6.37 -9.68
C VAL A 15 0.77 7.86 -9.72
N GLU A 16 1.05 8.51 -10.86
CA GLU A 16 0.75 9.94 -11.06
C GLU A 16 -0.76 10.21 -11.01
N ASP A 17 -1.57 9.28 -11.52
CA ASP A 17 -3.04 9.31 -11.52
C ASP A 17 -3.65 8.69 -10.23
N LEU A 18 -2.99 8.91 -9.09
CA LEU A 18 -3.39 8.34 -7.80
C LEU A 18 -4.87 8.64 -7.52
N THR A 19 -5.67 7.58 -7.37
CA THR A 19 -7.04 7.72 -6.89
C THR A 19 -7.02 8.04 -5.41
N TYR A 20 -7.31 9.29 -5.08
CA TYR A 20 -7.45 9.74 -3.71
C TYR A 20 -8.91 9.93 -3.35
N ILE A 21 -9.34 9.32 -2.25
CA ILE A 21 -10.69 9.43 -1.71
C ILE A 21 -10.58 9.78 -0.23
N THR A 22 -11.36 10.75 0.23
CA THR A 22 -11.44 11.07 1.66
C THR A 22 -12.89 11.11 2.11
N ARG A 23 -13.15 10.53 3.28
CA ARG A 23 -14.41 10.68 4.02
C ARG A 23 -14.27 11.60 5.24
N VAL A 24 -13.10 12.23 5.36
CA VAL A 24 -12.72 13.10 6.47
C VAL A 24 -12.26 14.44 5.89
N HIS A 25 -12.42 15.52 6.64
CA HIS A 25 -11.81 16.80 6.26
C HIS A 25 -10.29 16.62 6.18
N CYS A 26 -9.72 16.85 5.00
CA CYS A 26 -8.30 16.68 4.74
C CYS A 26 -7.84 17.79 3.81
N GLU A 27 -6.98 18.67 4.32
CA GLU A 27 -6.44 19.82 3.59
C GLU A 27 -5.15 19.46 2.83
N TYR A 28 -4.63 18.24 3.03
CA TYR A 28 -3.42 17.79 2.39
C TYR A 28 -3.63 17.55 0.89
N GLN A 29 -2.71 18.09 0.11
CA GLN A 29 -2.63 17.86 -1.32
C GLN A 29 -2.20 16.41 -1.62
N ARG A 30 -2.49 15.95 -2.84
CA ARG A 30 -2.28 14.54 -3.24
C ARG A 30 -0.81 14.11 -3.16
N ASP A 31 0.11 15.02 -3.44
CA ASP A 31 1.56 14.82 -3.35
C ASP A 31 2.02 14.62 -1.90
N VAL A 32 1.48 15.38 -0.94
CA VAL A 32 1.73 15.19 0.50
C VAL A 32 1.25 13.81 0.94
N ILE A 33 0.08 13.39 0.49
CA ILE A 33 -0.48 12.06 0.81
C ILE A 33 0.36 10.96 0.16
N ALA A 34 0.76 11.13 -1.11
CA ALA A 34 1.65 10.20 -1.79
C ALA A 34 3.01 10.09 -1.08
N TYR A 35 3.54 11.21 -0.58
CA TYR A 35 4.76 11.25 0.21
C TYR A 35 4.61 10.49 1.53
N ALA A 36 3.53 10.73 2.29
CA ALA A 36 3.24 10.01 3.52
C ALA A 36 3.14 8.50 3.30
N VAL A 37 2.51 8.07 2.19
CA VAL A 37 2.43 6.66 1.79
C VAL A 37 3.81 6.08 1.49
N LYS A 38 4.64 6.78 0.71
CA LYS A 38 6.01 6.34 0.44
C LYS A 38 6.82 6.22 1.72
N GLN A 39 6.71 7.21 2.61
CA GLN A 39 7.39 7.22 3.91
C GLN A 39 6.97 6.05 4.78
N PHE A 40 5.67 5.75 4.83
CA PHE A 40 5.15 4.60 5.57
C PHE A 40 5.78 3.28 5.10
N PHE A 41 5.84 3.02 3.79
CA PHE A 41 6.49 1.81 3.29
C PHE A 41 8.00 1.79 3.55
N ALA A 42 8.66 2.95 3.50
CA ALA A 42 10.09 3.04 3.80
C ALA A 42 10.40 2.75 5.29
N HIS A 43 9.51 3.16 6.20
CA HIS A 43 9.73 3.08 7.65
C HIS A 43 9.11 1.85 8.31
N CYS A 44 8.03 1.29 7.73
CA CYS A 44 7.37 0.09 8.23
C CYS A 44 8.13 -1.17 7.78
N LYS A 45 9.19 -1.52 8.52
CA LYS A 45 10.06 -2.70 8.24
C LYS A 45 9.29 -4.00 7.99
N PRO A 46 8.22 -4.36 8.75
CA PRO A 46 7.47 -5.59 8.51
C PRO A 46 6.82 -5.61 7.11
N ILE A 47 6.13 -4.53 6.74
CA ILE A 47 5.45 -4.41 5.45
C ILE A 47 6.48 -4.38 4.32
N CYS A 48 7.54 -3.59 4.47
CA CYS A 48 8.62 -3.54 3.47
C CYS A 48 9.22 -4.93 3.21
N LYS A 49 9.48 -5.72 4.27
CA LYS A 49 9.98 -7.08 4.15
C LYS A 49 8.99 -8.02 3.47
N GLU A 50 7.70 -7.87 3.73
CA GLU A 50 6.64 -8.64 3.08
C GLU A 50 6.55 -8.31 1.59
N CYS A 51 6.48 -7.03 1.23
CA CYS A 51 6.45 -6.56 -0.14
C CYS A 51 7.70 -7.00 -0.92
N THR A 52 8.87 -6.90 -0.31
CA THR A 52 10.14 -7.34 -0.89
C THR A 52 10.13 -8.84 -1.20
N LYS A 53 9.66 -9.66 -0.25
CA LYS A 53 9.52 -11.10 -0.46
C LYS A 53 8.50 -11.41 -1.56
N ALA A 54 7.37 -10.70 -1.59
CA ALA A 54 6.33 -10.89 -2.59
C ALA A 54 6.84 -10.56 -4.00
N SER A 55 7.49 -9.41 -4.17
CA SER A 55 8.11 -8.99 -5.42
C SER A 55 9.24 -9.93 -5.87
N PHE A 56 10.09 -10.37 -4.94
CA PHE A 56 11.13 -11.37 -5.25
C PHE A 56 10.55 -12.69 -5.73
N LYS A 57 9.47 -13.19 -5.10
CA LYS A 57 8.78 -14.41 -5.56
C LYS A 57 8.27 -14.27 -6.99
N LEU A 58 7.83 -13.08 -7.40
CA LEU A 58 7.41 -12.83 -8.78
C LEU A 58 8.62 -12.84 -9.73
N ARG A 59 9.74 -12.19 -9.38
CA ARG A 59 10.98 -12.19 -10.19
C ARG A 59 11.50 -13.60 -10.49
N VAL A 60 11.54 -14.47 -9.49
CA VAL A 60 12.08 -15.83 -9.63
C VAL A 60 11.06 -16.83 -10.20
N ALA A 61 9.79 -16.46 -10.28
CA ALA A 61 8.75 -17.34 -10.82
C ALA A 61 8.99 -17.62 -12.31
N LYS A 62 8.70 -18.86 -12.74
CA LYS A 62 8.76 -19.27 -14.15
C LYS A 62 7.37 -19.22 -14.77
N GLY A 63 7.27 -18.58 -15.93
CA GLY A 63 6.03 -18.50 -16.72
C GLY A 63 5.21 -17.23 -16.49
N LYS A 64 4.55 -16.76 -17.56
CA LYS A 64 3.82 -15.47 -17.60
C LYS A 64 2.71 -15.36 -16.56
N LYS A 65 2.00 -16.46 -16.25
CA LYS A 65 0.92 -16.46 -15.25
C LYS A 65 1.44 -16.27 -13.82
N ALA A 66 2.60 -16.86 -13.50
CA ALA A 66 3.17 -16.80 -12.15
C ALA A 66 3.83 -15.44 -11.84
N ARG A 67 4.24 -14.71 -12.89
CA ARG A 67 4.80 -13.35 -12.86
C ARG A 67 3.76 -12.23 -12.85
N ARG A 68 2.47 -12.56 -12.92
CA ARG A 68 1.40 -11.56 -12.99
C ARG A 68 1.42 -10.69 -11.73
N PRO A 69 1.31 -9.35 -11.86
CA PRO A 69 1.17 -8.46 -10.72
C PRO A 69 0.01 -8.89 -9.81
N LYS A 70 0.23 -8.85 -8.50
CA LYS A 70 -0.76 -9.23 -7.50
C LYS A 70 -1.34 -7.98 -6.84
N GLY A 71 -2.66 -7.88 -6.80
CA GLY A 71 -3.34 -6.83 -6.05
C GLY A 71 -3.08 -6.98 -4.55
N PHE A 72 -2.91 -5.86 -3.85
CA PHE A 72 -2.85 -5.82 -2.40
C PHE A 72 -3.76 -4.72 -1.86
N VAL A 73 -4.19 -4.90 -0.62
CA VAL A 73 -4.91 -3.90 0.18
C VAL A 73 -4.32 -3.92 1.59
N TYR A 74 -3.83 -2.78 2.05
CA TYR A 74 -3.42 -2.58 3.44
C TYR A 74 -4.39 -1.64 4.14
N MET A 75 -4.71 -1.99 5.39
CA MET A 75 -5.55 -1.21 6.27
C MET A 75 -4.68 -0.74 7.43
N VAL A 76 -4.42 0.55 7.52
CA VAL A 76 -3.40 1.12 8.40
C VAL A 76 -4.02 2.21 9.26
N PRO A 77 -3.74 2.28 10.57
CA PRO A 77 -4.13 3.44 11.38
C PRO A 77 -3.53 4.73 10.80
N ALA A 78 -4.36 5.76 10.62
CA ALA A 78 -3.95 7.02 9.98
C ALA A 78 -2.80 7.72 10.73
N ILE A 79 -2.76 7.55 12.05
CA ILE A 79 -1.70 8.06 12.92
C ILE A 79 -0.30 7.54 12.53
N LEU A 80 -0.18 6.34 11.98
CA LEU A 80 1.12 5.79 11.54
C LEU A 80 1.64 6.45 10.26
N MET A 81 0.82 7.25 9.59
CA MET A 81 1.14 7.97 8.36
C MET A 81 1.01 9.47 8.52
N GLU A 82 0.72 9.96 9.73
CA GLU A 82 0.47 11.38 10.01
C GLU A 82 -0.64 12.00 9.14
N LEU A 83 -1.60 11.17 8.73
CA LEU A 83 -2.76 11.57 7.92
C LEU A 83 -3.98 11.82 8.82
N PRO A 84 -4.92 12.69 8.43
CA PRO A 84 -6.17 12.90 9.16
C PRO A 84 -7.05 11.64 9.12
N GLY A 85 -8.06 11.60 9.99
CA GLY A 85 -8.95 10.44 10.15
C GLY A 85 -8.38 9.39 11.11
N GLU A 86 -8.99 8.20 11.13
CA GLU A 86 -8.53 7.09 11.98
C GLU A 86 -7.86 5.98 11.19
N TRP A 87 -8.28 5.77 9.94
CA TRP A 87 -7.83 4.65 9.12
C TRP A 87 -7.51 5.07 7.69
N VAL A 88 -6.45 4.51 7.12
CA VAL A 88 -5.99 4.74 5.76
C VAL A 88 -5.93 3.42 5.03
N LYS A 89 -6.71 3.32 3.94
CA LYS A 89 -6.75 2.15 3.06
C LYS A 89 -5.87 2.41 1.86
N ILE A 90 -4.82 1.61 1.73
CA ILE A 90 -3.87 1.68 0.63
C ILE A 90 -4.11 0.48 -0.27
N SER A 91 -4.36 0.72 -1.55
CA SER A 91 -4.57 -0.36 -2.53
C SER A 91 -3.64 -0.17 -3.72
N GLY A 92 -3.15 -1.28 -4.25
CA GLY A 92 -2.19 -1.26 -5.34
C GLY A 92 -1.87 -2.64 -5.88
N THR A 93 -0.77 -2.73 -6.61
CA THR A 93 -0.25 -3.98 -7.17
C THR A 93 1.20 -4.18 -6.77
N ILE A 94 1.60 -5.42 -6.52
CA ILE A 94 3.00 -5.82 -6.37
C ILE A 94 3.40 -6.56 -7.65
N ASP A 95 4.51 -6.14 -8.26
CA ASP A 95 5.10 -6.77 -9.44
C ASP A 95 6.56 -7.20 -9.19
N GLU A 96 7.27 -7.52 -10.26
CA GLU A 96 8.68 -7.94 -10.22
C GLU A 96 9.62 -6.82 -9.75
N VAL A 97 9.24 -5.55 -9.88
CA VAL A 97 10.04 -4.38 -9.50
C VAL A 97 9.75 -4.00 -8.05
N GLY A 98 8.48 -4.00 -7.66
CA GLY A 98 8.09 -3.70 -6.30
C GLY A 98 6.60 -3.40 -6.13
N VAL A 99 6.31 -2.37 -5.33
CA VAL A 99 4.97 -1.95 -4.94
C VAL A 99 4.57 -0.75 -5.79
N LEU A 100 3.41 -0.86 -6.44
CA LEU A 100 2.76 0.24 -7.15
C LEU A 100 1.45 0.58 -6.45
N VAL A 101 1.41 1.71 -5.75
CA VAL A 101 0.20 2.22 -5.09
C VAL A 101 -0.67 2.94 -6.12
N ARG A 102 -1.96 2.60 -6.18
CA ARG A 102 -2.93 3.15 -7.13
C ARG A 102 -4.06 3.91 -6.47
N ARG A 103 -4.42 3.56 -5.23
CA ARG A 103 -5.52 4.17 -4.50
C ARG A 103 -5.20 4.32 -3.03
N VAL A 104 -5.56 5.48 -2.49
CA VAL A 104 -5.47 5.79 -1.06
C VAL A 104 -6.82 6.34 -0.62
N GLU A 105 -7.40 5.73 0.41
CA GLU A 105 -8.65 6.18 1.02
C GLU A 105 -8.43 6.56 2.47
N ILE A 106 -8.80 7.77 2.87
CA ILE A 106 -8.78 8.22 4.27
C ILE A 106 -10.19 8.09 4.85
N LEU A 107 -10.29 7.40 5.99
CA LEU A 107 -11.54 6.96 6.60
C LEU A 107 -11.59 7.39 8.07
N GLN A 108 -12.79 7.77 8.52
CA GLN A 108 -13.05 8.08 9.92
C GLN A 108 -13.11 6.83 10.79
N GLU A 109 -13.54 5.69 10.25
CA GLU A 109 -13.69 4.44 10.99
C GLU A 109 -13.24 3.26 10.12
N HIS A 110 -12.90 2.14 10.74
CA HIS A 110 -12.52 0.93 10.01
C HIS A 110 -13.71 0.41 9.17
N PRO A 111 -13.52 0.03 7.89
CA PRO A 111 -14.60 -0.39 6.99
C PRO A 111 -15.49 -1.51 7.54
N SER A 112 -14.95 -2.41 8.36
CA SER A 112 -15.72 -3.50 9.00
C SER A 112 -16.75 -3.03 10.03
N PHE A 113 -16.69 -1.78 10.50
CA PHE A 113 -17.75 -1.18 11.33
C PHE A 113 -18.86 -0.54 10.49
N ASN A 114 -18.60 -0.34 9.19
CA ASN A 114 -19.54 0.26 8.24
C ASN A 114 -20.37 -0.82 7.50
N VAL A 115 -20.57 -1.98 8.13
CA VAL A 115 -21.52 -2.97 7.65
C VAL A 115 -22.91 -2.41 7.95
N GLU A 116 -23.45 -1.63 7.01
CA GLU A 116 -24.90 -1.54 6.88
C GLU A 116 -25.40 -2.98 6.89
N PHE A 117 -26.17 -3.33 7.94
CA PHE A 117 -26.94 -4.55 7.98
C PHE A 117 -27.84 -4.53 6.74
N LYS A 118 -27.37 -5.11 5.63
CA LYS A 118 -28.25 -5.54 4.56
C LYS A 118 -29.18 -6.56 5.19
N LYS A 119 -30.33 -6.07 5.65
CA LYS A 119 -31.51 -6.88 5.93
C LYS A 119 -31.65 -7.83 4.75
N VAL A 120 -31.38 -9.10 5.00
CA VAL A 120 -31.87 -10.17 4.15
C VAL A 120 -33.36 -10.20 4.46
N SER A 121 -34.12 -9.49 3.64
CA SER A 121 -35.57 -9.64 3.51
C SER A 121 -35.89 -10.96 2.84
#